data_AF-A0A519T6S8-F1
#
_entry.id   AF-A0A519T6S8-F1
#
_cell.length_a   1.000
_cell.length_b   1.000
_cell.length_c   1.000
_cell.angle_alpha   90.00
_cell.angle_beta   90.00
_cell.angle_gamma   90.00
#
_symmetry.space_group_name_H-M   'P 1'
#
loop_
_entity.id
_entity.type
_entity.pdbx_description
1 polymer ?
#
loop_
_entity_poly.entity_id
_entity_poly.type
_entity_poly.pdbx_seq_one_letter_code
_entity_poly.pdbx_strand_id
1 'polypeptide(L)'
;MKKVLLSLGLLAGFAGAANAQSGVVKYGVKGGFSLSSYTGGGDIGKNTGFKPGFTAGVLVNYGLSDMTSIQIEGLYSQKGTFISESSYPANTSLAPYNGQQYRSTLSYIDVPVLFKVNTGEEGKGFFFELGPQASFALRD
;
A
#
# COMPACT_ATOMS: atom_id res chain seq x y z
N MET A 1 -3.15 13.13 27.53
CA MET A 1 -2.88 14.33 26.70
C MET A 1 -1.44 14.82 26.80
N LYS A 2 -0.86 14.99 28.01
CA LYS A 2 0.53 15.48 28.20
C LYS A 2 1.60 14.59 27.55
N LYS A 3 1.42 13.26 27.64
CA LYS A 3 2.36 12.26 27.08
C LYS A 3 2.33 12.19 25.55
N VAL A 4 1.19 12.49 24.92
CA VAL A 4 1.03 12.51 23.46
C VAL A 4 1.70 13.73 22.85
N LEU A 5 1.61 14.88 23.51
CA LEU A 5 2.31 16.12 23.11
C LEU A 5 3.83 15.98 23.22
N LEU A 6 4.31 15.29 24.26
CA LEU A 6 5.75 15.05 24.44
C LEU A 6 6.31 14.10 23.38
N SER A 7 5.56 13.04 23.02
CA SER A 7 5.95 12.16 21.92
C SER A 7 5.92 12.87 20.57
N LEU A 8 4.94 13.75 20.33
CA LEU A 8 4.85 14.52 19.09
C LEU A 8 5.98 15.54 18.96
N GLY A 9 6.35 16.20 20.07
CA GLY A 9 7.50 17.10 20.14
C GLY A 9 8.83 16.39 19.98
N LEU A 10 8.96 15.17 20.51
CA LEU A 10 10.16 14.34 20.31
C LEU A 10 10.32 13.94 18.83
N LEU A 11 9.22 13.51 18.17
CA LEU A 11 9.21 13.22 16.74
C LEU A 11 9.56 14.46 15.90
N ALA A 12 9.08 15.65 16.27
CA ALA A 12 9.42 16.91 15.61
C ALA A 12 10.89 17.31 15.83
N GLY A 13 11.47 16.99 17.00
CA GLY A 13 12.87 17.27 17.32
C GLY A 13 13.87 16.45 16.49
N PHE A 14 13.54 15.21 16.14
CA PHE A 14 14.36 14.39 15.22
C PHE A 14 14.37 14.93 13.78
N ALA A 15 13.35 15.69 13.36
CA ALA A 15 13.30 16.28 12.03
C ALA A 15 14.30 17.44 11.84
N GLY A 16 14.73 18.10 12.92
CA GLY A 16 15.61 19.28 12.85
C GLY A 16 17.11 19.01 12.95
N ALA A 17 17.54 17.82 13.37
CA ALA A 17 18.94 17.54 13.71
C ALA A 17 19.78 16.90 12.59
N ALA A 18 19.21 16.65 11.40
CA ALA A 18 19.87 15.90 10.32
C ALA A 18 20.68 16.78 9.34
N ASN A 19 21.42 17.77 9.84
CA ASN A 19 22.33 18.57 9.03
C ASN A 19 23.78 18.23 9.37
N ALA A 20 24.33 17.17 8.80
CA ALA A 20 25.76 17.01 8.49
C ALA A 20 26.03 15.60 7.96
N GLN A 21 26.65 15.52 6.78
CA GLN A 21 27.32 14.36 6.17
C GLN A 21 26.45 13.35 5.38
N SER A 22 26.60 13.44 4.05
CA SER A 22 26.41 12.41 3.02
C SER A 22 25.04 11.72 2.97
N GLY A 23 24.03 12.50 2.59
CA GLY A 23 22.76 12.00 2.07
C GLY A 23 21.63 12.99 2.30
N VAL A 24 21.09 13.58 1.23
CA VAL A 24 19.92 14.46 1.36
C VAL A 24 18.74 13.58 1.79
N VAL A 25 18.29 13.73 3.03
CA VAL A 25 17.07 13.10 3.53
C VAL A 25 15.88 13.89 3.01
N LYS A 26 15.04 13.26 2.19
CA LYS A 26 13.80 13.82 1.63
C LYS A 26 12.61 13.12 2.28
N TYR A 27 11.64 13.90 2.73
CA TYR A 27 10.37 13.40 3.26
C TYR A 27 9.27 13.67 2.25
N GLY A 28 8.27 12.79 2.18
CA GLY A 28 7.15 12.94 1.28
C GLY A 28 5.90 12.22 1.74
N VAL A 29 4.81 12.50 1.03
CA VAL A 29 3.55 11.76 1.13
C VAL A 29 3.30 11.02 -0.17
N LYS A 30 2.73 9.81 -0.08
CA LYS A 30 2.35 9.00 -1.25
C LYS A 30 0.86 8.77 -1.20
N GLY A 31 0.19 9.04 -2.32
CA GLY A 31 -1.23 8.74 -2.53
C GLY A 31 -1.38 8.03 -3.87
N GLY A 32 -2.28 7.07 -3.94
CA GLY A 32 -2.51 6.29 -5.15
C GLY A 32 -3.89 5.64 -5.17
N PHE A 33 -4.32 5.29 -6.37
CA PHE A 33 -5.52 4.50 -6.60
C PHE A 33 -5.12 3.16 -7.19
N SER A 34 -5.81 2.10 -6.81
CA SER A 34 -5.56 0.74 -7.28
C SER A 34 -6.86 0.09 -7.73
N LEU A 35 -6.76 -0.79 -8.72
CA LEU A 35 -7.85 -1.66 -9.15
C LEU A 35 -7.37 -3.09 -8.96
N SER A 36 -8.02 -3.82 -8.06
CA SER A 36 -7.62 -5.17 -7.66
C SER A 36 -8.70 -6.20 -7.95
N SER A 37 -8.31 -7.44 -8.27
CA SER A 37 -9.20 -8.59 -8.38
C SER A 37 -8.45 -9.82 -7.89
N TYR A 38 -9.16 -10.82 -7.37
CA TYR A 38 -8.55 -12.09 -6.98
C TYR A 38 -8.66 -13.09 -8.12
N THR A 39 -7.58 -13.79 -8.45
CA THR A 39 -7.61 -14.94 -9.35
C THR A 39 -7.12 -16.16 -8.57
N GLY A 40 -7.92 -17.22 -8.52
CA GLY A 40 -7.61 -18.44 -7.78
C GLY A 40 -8.20 -19.64 -8.49
N GLY A 41 -7.43 -20.74 -8.58
CA GLY A 41 -7.86 -21.97 -9.24
C GLY A 41 -9.00 -22.65 -8.48
N GLY A 42 -10.17 -22.78 -9.11
CA GLY A 42 -11.40 -23.34 -8.55
C GLY A 42 -12.63 -22.52 -8.97
N ASP A 43 -13.84 -22.95 -8.60
CA ASP A 43 -15.11 -22.26 -8.96
C ASP A 43 -15.24 -20.82 -8.44
N ILE A 44 -14.31 -20.36 -7.61
CA ILE A 44 -14.21 -18.97 -7.12
C ILE A 44 -13.68 -18.03 -8.22
N GLY A 45 -12.89 -18.52 -9.19
CA GLY A 45 -12.24 -17.69 -10.21
C GLY A 45 -13.10 -17.25 -11.40
N LYS A 46 -14.36 -17.70 -11.49
CA LYS A 46 -15.20 -17.45 -12.67
C LYS A 46 -15.98 -16.11 -12.62
N ASN A 47 -16.19 -15.54 -11.42
CA ASN A 47 -17.01 -14.32 -11.20
C ASN A 47 -16.37 -13.30 -10.23
N THR A 48 -15.06 -13.06 -10.33
CA THR A 48 -14.37 -12.05 -9.50
C THR A 48 -14.31 -10.71 -10.21
N GLY A 49 -15.06 -9.72 -9.71
CA GLY A 49 -15.09 -8.37 -10.25
C GLY A 49 -13.90 -7.51 -9.78
N PHE A 50 -13.46 -6.59 -10.64
CA PHE A 50 -12.46 -5.58 -10.30
C PHE A 50 -12.99 -4.63 -9.23
N LYS A 51 -12.20 -4.43 -8.19
CA LYS A 51 -12.52 -3.56 -7.05
C LYS A 51 -11.57 -2.38 -6.96
N PRO A 52 -12.09 -1.15 -6.97
CA PRO A 52 -11.28 0.04 -6.71
C PRO A 52 -10.87 0.10 -5.24
N GLY A 53 -9.63 0.50 -5.00
CA GLY A 53 -9.04 0.74 -3.69
C GLY A 53 -8.10 1.93 -3.74
N PHE A 54 -7.69 2.43 -2.58
CA PHE A 54 -6.74 3.53 -2.50
C PHE A 54 -5.56 3.17 -1.61
N THR A 55 -4.47 3.89 -1.81
CA THR A 55 -3.25 3.83 -1.01
C THR A 55 -2.90 5.24 -0.56
N ALA A 56 -2.56 5.42 0.71
CA ALA A 56 -2.13 6.69 1.26
C ALA A 56 -1.08 6.48 2.36
N GLY A 57 -0.07 7.34 2.43
CA GLY A 57 0.99 7.18 3.40
C GLY A 57 2.10 8.21 3.32
N VAL A 58 3.16 7.93 4.06
CA VAL A 58 4.37 8.75 4.15
C VAL A 58 5.58 7.97 3.66
N LEU A 59 6.59 8.69 3.18
CA LEU A 59 7.86 8.12 2.76
C LEU A 59 9.03 8.95 3.28
N VAL A 60 10.13 8.26 3.52
CA VAL A 60 11.44 8.82 3.83
C VAL A 60 12.42 8.30 2.79
N ASN A 61 13.09 9.20 2.08
CA ASN A 61 14.08 8.85 1.09
C ASN A 61 15.45 9.40 1.50
N TYR A 62 16.42 8.50 1.62
CA TYR A 62 17.79 8.77 1.96
C TYR A 62 18.65 8.68 0.69
N GLY A 63 19.16 9.81 0.20
CA GLY A 63 20.11 9.83 -0.91
C GLY A 63 21.45 9.21 -0.50
N LEU A 64 21.92 8.19 -1.24
CA LEU A 64 23.26 7.63 -1.07
C LEU A 64 24.28 8.29 -2.01
N SER A 65 23.81 8.65 -3.20
CA SER A 65 24.56 9.32 -4.27
C SER A 65 23.54 10.08 -5.15
N ASP A 66 24.02 10.82 -6.14
CA ASP A 66 23.17 11.60 -7.06
C ASP A 66 22.19 10.71 -7.84
N MET A 67 22.58 9.45 -8.09
CA MET A 67 21.77 8.48 -8.84
C MET A 67 21.04 7.48 -7.94
N THR A 68 21.52 7.21 -6.73
CA THR A 68 21.04 6.09 -5.89
C THR A 68 20.50 6.57 -4.55
N SER A 69 19.38 6.00 -4.10
CA SER A 69 18.80 6.31 -2.79
C SER A 69 18.11 5.10 -2.16
N ILE A 70 17.92 5.12 -0.86
CA ILE A 70 17.08 4.15 -0.12
C ILE A 70 15.78 4.87 0.26
N GLN A 71 14.64 4.24 0.07
CA GLN A 71 13.32 4.77 0.42
C GLN A 71 12.60 3.80 1.35
N ILE A 72 12.11 4.30 2.47
CA ILE A 72 11.27 3.56 3.40
C ILE A 72 9.91 4.24 3.41
N GLU A 73 8.84 3.45 3.35
CA GLU A 73 7.48 3.99 3.29
C GLU A 73 6.60 3.34 4.35
N GLY A 74 5.57 4.06 4.76
CA GLY A 74 4.48 3.54 5.56
C GLY A 74 3.18 3.88 4.85
N LEU A 75 2.55 2.87 4.24
CA LEU A 75 1.39 3.04 3.40
C LEU A 75 0.19 2.28 3.99
N TYR A 76 -0.95 2.93 4.08
CA TYR A 76 -2.23 2.27 4.22
C TYR A 76 -2.76 1.95 2.81
N SER A 77 -3.09 0.69 2.52
CA SER A 77 -3.59 0.26 1.22
C SER A 77 -4.86 -0.59 1.34
N GLN A 78 -5.85 -0.32 0.50
CA GLN A 78 -7.07 -1.12 0.38
C GLN A 78 -7.01 -2.00 -0.88
N LYS A 79 -7.16 -3.30 -0.69
CA LYS A 79 -7.17 -4.32 -1.76
C LYS A 79 -8.41 -5.20 -1.60
N GLY A 80 -8.89 -5.83 -2.68
CA GLY A 80 -9.97 -6.80 -2.56
C GLY A 80 -10.55 -7.25 -3.90
N THR A 81 -11.69 -7.93 -3.82
CA THR A 81 -12.49 -8.31 -5.00
C THR A 81 -13.98 -8.15 -4.71
N PHE A 82 -14.78 -8.08 -5.76
CA PHE A 82 -16.20 -8.36 -5.67
C PHE A 82 -16.42 -9.86 -5.96
N ILE A 83 -17.01 -10.58 -5.01
CA ILE A 83 -17.46 -11.95 -5.26
C ILE A 83 -18.95 -11.87 -5.61
N SER A 84 -19.25 -12.04 -6.90
CA SER A 84 -20.62 -12.25 -7.37
C SER A 84 -20.86 -13.75 -7.39
N GLU A 85 -21.57 -14.31 -6.40
CA GLU A 85 -21.95 -15.72 -6.49
C GLU A 85 -22.75 -15.95 -7.77
N SER A 86 -22.24 -16.83 -8.64
CA SER A 86 -22.96 -17.31 -9.82
C SER A 86 -24.32 -17.84 -9.39
N SER A 87 -25.37 -17.36 -10.04
CA SER A 87 -26.71 -17.91 -9.97
C SER A 87 -26.66 -19.43 -10.16
N TYR A 88 -26.90 -20.20 -9.10
CA TYR A 88 -27.15 -21.63 -9.21
C TYR A 88 -28.36 -21.85 -10.13
N PRO A 89 -28.33 -22.80 -11.08
CA PRO A 89 -29.50 -23.10 -11.90
C PRO A 89 -30.66 -23.51 -10.99
N ALA A 90 -31.77 -22.79 -11.14
CA ALA A 90 -32.97 -22.86 -10.32
C ALA A 90 -33.72 -24.19 -10.51
N ASN A 91 -33.20 -25.29 -9.97
CA ASN A 91 -33.88 -26.60 -9.92
C ASN A 91 -33.43 -27.46 -8.72
N THR A 92 -32.97 -26.86 -7.62
CA THR A 92 -32.80 -27.57 -6.34
C THR A 92 -33.68 -26.90 -5.30
N SER A 93 -34.46 -27.70 -4.56
CA SER A 93 -35.43 -27.27 -3.54
C SER A 93 -34.77 -26.73 -2.26
N LEU A 94 -33.69 -25.96 -2.40
CA LEU A 94 -33.02 -25.26 -1.32
C LEU A 94 -33.45 -23.81 -1.39
N ALA A 95 -33.86 -23.26 -0.25
CA ALA A 95 -34.42 -21.92 -0.10
C ALA A 95 -33.61 -20.85 -0.88
N PRO A 96 -34.27 -19.82 -1.45
CA PRO A 96 -33.59 -18.77 -2.21
C PRO A 96 -32.55 -18.10 -1.32
N TYR A 97 -31.27 -18.41 -1.56
CA TYR A 97 -30.17 -17.73 -0.92
C TYR A 97 -30.12 -16.32 -1.53
N ASN A 98 -30.53 -15.32 -0.74
CA ASN A 98 -30.51 -13.92 -1.13
C ASN A 98 -29.08 -13.57 -1.59
N GLY A 99 -28.93 -13.14 -2.84
CA GLY A 99 -27.66 -12.86 -3.51
C GLY A 99 -26.86 -11.73 -2.84
N GLN A 100 -26.20 -12.05 -1.73
CA GLN A 100 -25.30 -11.14 -1.05
C GLN A 100 -24.01 -11.08 -1.85
N GLN A 101 -23.77 -9.95 -2.51
CA GLN A 101 -22.44 -9.63 -3.05
C GLN A 101 -21.49 -9.49 -1.86
N TYR A 102 -20.69 -10.53 -1.60
CA TYR A 102 -19.70 -10.47 -0.53
C TYR A 102 -18.58 -9.52 -0.94
N ARG A 103 -18.62 -8.31 -0.38
CA ARG A 103 -17.57 -7.29 -0.53
C ARG A 103 -16.42 -7.66 0.40
N SER A 104 -15.44 -8.38 -0.11
CA SER A 104 -14.19 -8.63 0.62
C SER A 104 -13.27 -7.41 0.49
N THR A 105 -13.17 -6.58 1.53
CA THR A 105 -12.23 -5.44 1.60
C THR A 105 -11.13 -5.81 2.56
N LEU A 106 -9.90 -5.96 2.09
CA LEU A 106 -8.78 -6.15 2.98
C LEU A 106 -7.96 -4.87 3.03
N SER A 107 -7.86 -4.32 4.23
CA SER A 107 -7.00 -3.18 4.51
C SER A 107 -5.62 -3.67 4.96
N TYR A 108 -4.56 -3.02 4.51
CA TYR A 108 -3.19 -3.37 4.84
C TYR A 108 -2.39 -2.16 5.29
N ILE A 109 -1.43 -2.39 6.18
CA ILE A 109 -0.29 -1.51 6.40
C ILE A 109 0.91 -2.11 5.67
N ASP A 110 1.32 -1.45 4.60
CA ASP A 110 2.45 -1.81 3.75
C ASP A 110 3.67 -0.98 4.18
N VAL A 111 4.77 -1.65 4.48
CA VAL A 111 6.06 -1.06 4.86
C VAL A 111 7.14 -1.54 3.88
N PRO A 112 7.23 -0.91 2.69
CA PRO A 112 8.29 -1.22 1.72
C PRO A 112 9.61 -0.56 2.11
N VAL A 113 10.70 -1.28 1.88
CA VAL A 113 12.08 -0.78 1.96
C VAL A 113 12.70 -0.94 0.57
N LEU A 114 12.86 0.16 -0.13
CA LEU A 114 13.19 0.21 -1.56
C LEU A 114 14.57 0.82 -1.78
N PHE A 115 15.39 0.17 -2.58
CA PHE A 115 16.54 0.78 -3.21
C PHE A 115 16.11 1.38 -4.55
N LYS A 116 16.37 2.67 -4.75
CA LYS A 116 16.00 3.43 -5.94
C LYS A 116 17.22 3.83 -6.73
N VAL A 117 17.19 3.59 -8.04
CA VAL A 117 18.18 4.05 -9.02
C VAL A 117 17.49 4.97 -10.00
N ASN A 118 17.97 6.21 -10.11
CA ASN A 118 17.48 7.22 -11.05
C ASN A 118 18.44 7.28 -12.24
N THR A 119 17.91 7.28 -13.47
CA THR A 119 18.73 7.33 -14.69
C THR A 119 19.03 8.75 -15.19
N GLY A 120 18.45 9.78 -14.56
CA GLY A 120 18.63 11.17 -14.95
C GLY A 120 19.24 12.01 -13.84
N GLU A 121 19.87 13.12 -14.24
CA GLU A 121 20.44 14.10 -13.31
C GLU A 121 19.33 14.71 -12.42
N GLU A 122 19.65 14.93 -11.15
CA GLU A 122 18.77 15.57 -10.16
C GLU A 122 17.40 14.89 -9.94
N GLY A 123 17.25 13.61 -10.29
CA GLY A 123 15.98 12.88 -10.10
C GLY A 123 14.91 13.20 -11.15
N LYS A 124 15.31 13.78 -12.29
CA LYS A 124 14.43 13.98 -13.45
C LYS A 124 14.66 12.86 -14.46
N GLY A 125 13.75 11.89 -14.51
CA GLY A 125 13.82 10.80 -15.48
C GLY A 125 13.16 9.52 -14.98
N PHE A 126 13.44 8.42 -15.67
CA PHE A 126 13.03 7.11 -15.20
C PHE A 126 13.76 6.75 -13.91
N PHE A 127 13.05 6.08 -13.02
CA PHE A 127 13.61 5.51 -11.83
C PHE A 127 13.18 4.06 -11.72
N PHE A 128 14.06 3.25 -11.15
CA PHE A 128 13.81 1.85 -10.84
C PHE A 128 13.84 1.70 -9.33
N GLU A 129 12.87 0.98 -8.78
CA GLU A 129 12.80 0.68 -7.36
C GLU A 129 12.81 -0.83 -7.18
N LEU A 130 13.61 -1.32 -6.24
CA LEU A 130 13.65 -2.73 -5.89
C LEU A 130 13.82 -2.90 -4.40
N GLY A 131 13.11 -3.83 -3.79
CA GLY A 131 13.31 -4.13 -2.39
C GLY A 131 12.18 -4.92 -1.76
N PRO A 132 12.39 -5.39 -0.52
CA PRO A 132 11.37 -6.13 0.20
C PRO A 132 10.22 -5.22 0.65
N GLN A 133 9.04 -5.81 0.76
CA GLN A 133 7.87 -5.18 1.36
C GLN A 133 7.25 -6.11 2.39
N ALA A 134 7.02 -5.59 3.60
CA ALA A 134 6.18 -6.24 4.59
C ALA A 134 4.77 -5.66 4.54
N SER A 135 3.76 -6.52 4.53
CA SER A 135 2.35 -6.12 4.46
C SER A 135 1.59 -6.77 5.60
N PHE A 136 0.99 -5.96 6.48
CA PHE A 136 0.21 -6.42 7.62
C PHE A 136 -1.27 -6.24 7.34
N ALA A 137 -2.03 -7.33 7.32
CA ALA A 137 -3.48 -7.27 7.18
C ALA A 137 -4.10 -6.67 8.45
N LEU A 138 -4.91 -5.64 8.26
CA LEU A 138 -5.78 -5.11 9.30
C LEU A 138 -7.05 -5.95 9.28
N ARG A 139 -7.39 -6.55 10.43
CA ARG A 139 -8.61 -7.37 10.58
C ARG A 139 -9.83 -6.46 10.60
N ASP A 140 -10.83 -6.80 9.79
CA ASP A 140 -12.18 -6.21 9.81
C ASP A 140 -12.94 -6.55 11.10
#